data_AF-A0A939Z1E0-F1
#
_entry.id   AF-A0A939Z1E0-F1
#
_cell.length_a   1.000
_cell.length_b   1.000
_cell.length_c   1.000
_cell.angle_alpha   90.00
_cell.angle_beta   90.00
_cell.angle_gamma   90.00
#
_symmetry.space_group_name_H-M   'P 1'
#
loop_
_entity.id
_entity.type
_entity.pdbx_description
1 polymer ?
#
loop_
_entity_poly.entity_id
_entity_poly.type
_entity_poly.pdbx_seq_one_letter_code
_entity_poly.pdbx_strand_id
1 'polypeptide(L)' 'MSGKTPNRDIGCTVKSCAYHCGDDDHCSLSGIHVEACPNCSTGCAKDESMCGNYRAK' A
#
# COMPACT_ATOMS: atom_id res chain seq x y z
N MET A 1 -17.76 -10.88 -3.25
CA MET A 1 -16.46 -10.18 -3.41
C MET A 1 -16.61 -8.84 -2.71
N SER A 2 -15.75 -8.56 -1.72
CA SER A 2 -15.88 -7.39 -0.86
C SER A 2 -15.74 -6.11 -1.70
N GLY A 3 -16.76 -5.24 -1.68
CA GLY A 3 -16.96 -4.11 -2.59
C GLY A 3 -15.94 -2.98 -2.40
N LYS A 4 -14.71 -3.20 -2.86
CA LYS A 4 -13.67 -2.18 -2.98
C LYS A 4 -13.65 -1.67 -4.41
N THR A 5 -13.59 -0.36 -4.58
CA THR A 5 -13.43 0.28 -5.90
C THR A 5 -11.94 0.56 -6.11
N PRO A 6 -11.34 0.13 -7.22
CA PRO A 6 -9.91 0.35 -7.47
C PRO A 6 -9.66 1.84 -7.73
N ASN A 7 -8.65 2.40 -7.07
CA ASN A 7 -8.09 3.68 -7.44
C ASN A 7 -6.99 3.45 -8.48
N ARG A 8 -7.26 3.89 -9.72
CA ARG A 8 -6.37 3.71 -10.87
C ARG A 8 -5.10 4.54 -10.82
N ASP A 9 -5.04 5.54 -9.93
CA ASP A 9 -3.85 6.35 -9.71
C ASP A 9 -2.89 5.69 -8.72
N ILE A 10 -3.33 4.61 -8.04
CA ILE A 10 -2.57 3.92 -7.01
C ILE A 10 -2.43 2.44 -7.36
N GLY A 11 -1.36 2.11 -8.09
CA GLY A 11 -0.95 0.73 -8.32
C GLY A 11 -0.58 0.03 -7.01
N CYS A 12 -1.03 -1.20 -6.84
CA CYS A 12 -0.68 -2.04 -5.69
C CYS A 12 -0.71 -3.51 -6.11
N THR A 13 0.48 -4.10 -6.28
CA THR A 13 0.67 -5.53 -6.60
C THR A 13 0.81 -6.39 -5.35
N VAL A 14 0.80 -5.78 -4.17
CA VAL A 14 1.00 -6.46 -2.88
C VAL A 14 -0.29 -7.17 -2.49
N LYS A 15 -0.43 -8.44 -2.86
CA LYS A 15 -1.65 -9.24 -2.62
C LYS A 15 -2.02 -9.39 -1.14
N SER A 16 -1.06 -9.25 -0.23
CA SER A 16 -1.29 -9.22 1.22
C SER A 16 -1.85 -7.90 1.73
N CYS A 17 -1.90 -6.84 0.93
CA CYS A 17 -2.45 -5.55 1.32
C CYS A 17 -3.97 -5.66 1.54
N ALA A 18 -4.46 -5.21 2.69
CA ALA A 18 -5.87 -5.18 3.07
C ALA A 18 -6.72 -4.34 2.12
N TYR A 19 -6.10 -3.33 1.49
CA TYR A 19 -6.70 -2.43 0.52
C TYR A 19 -6.49 -2.87 -0.94
N HIS A 20 -5.82 -4.01 -1.18
CA HIS A 20 -5.67 -4.56 -2.53
C HIS A 20 -7.06 -4.82 -3.14
N CYS A 21 -7.28 -4.29 -4.34
CA CYS A 21 -8.57 -4.31 -5.00
C CYS A 21 -8.61 -5.39 -6.08
N GLY A 22 -9.05 -6.59 -5.69
CA GLY A 22 -9.31 -7.69 -6.63
C GLY A 22 -8.06 -8.13 -7.38
N ASP A 23 -8.21 -8.36 -8.69
CA ASP A 23 -7.14 -8.81 -9.61
C ASP A 23 -6.57 -7.65 -10.45
N ASP A 24 -7.04 -6.42 -10.25
CA ASP A 24 -6.63 -5.28 -11.08
C ASP A 24 -5.24 -4.71 -10.71
N ASP A 25 -4.50 -5.28 -9.76
CA ASP A 25 -3.21 -4.76 -9.25
C ASP A 25 -3.28 -3.27 -8.80
N HIS A 26 -4.42 -2.87 -8.24
CA HIS A 26 -4.64 -1.51 -7.71
C HIS A 26 -5.06 -1.53 -6.23
N CYS A 27 -4.86 -0.39 -5.57
CA CYS A 27 -5.31 -0.16 -4.20
C CYS A 27 -6.69 0.51 -4.19
N SER A 28 -7.50 0.27 -3.16
CA SER A 28 -8.77 0.97 -2.95
C SER A 28 -8.64 2.24 -2.11
N LEU A 29 -7.41 2.67 -1.81
CA LEU A 29 -7.14 3.90 -1.07
C LEU A 29 -7.44 5.12 -1.94
N SER A 30 -7.92 6.21 -1.33
CA SER A 30 -8.11 7.49 -2.02
C SER A 30 -6.82 8.30 -2.15
N GLY A 31 -5.77 7.95 -1.40
CA GLY A 31 -4.46 8.61 -1.43
C GLY A 31 -3.38 7.75 -0.78
N ILE A 32 -2.12 8.11 -1.00
CA ILE A 32 -0.95 7.48 -0.38
C ILE A 32 -0.36 8.43 0.66
N HIS A 33 -0.28 7.96 1.91
CA HIS A 33 0.56 8.53 2.95
C HIS A 33 1.89 7.78 2.93
N VAL A 34 3.01 8.50 2.84
CA VAL A 34 4.35 7.93 2.97
C VAL A 34 4.87 8.25 4.36
N GLU A 35 5.27 7.22 5.10
CA GLU A 35 5.89 7.40 6.41
C GLU A 35 7.12 6.49 6.53
N ALA A 36 8.06 6.90 7.37
CA ALA A 36 9.20 6.07 7.71
C ALA A 36 8.73 4.87 8.53
N CYS A 37 9.19 3.66 8.20
CA CYS A 37 8.85 2.50 9.03
C CYS A 37 9.56 2.58 10.39
N PRO A 38 8.82 2.47 11.52
CA PRO A 38 9.43 2.43 12.84
C PRO A 38 10.37 1.21 12.94
N ASN A 39 11.57 1.42 13.47
CA ASN A 39 12.67 0.44 13.55
C ASN A 39 13.29 0.03 12.19
N CYS A 40 13.05 0.79 11.11
CA CYS A 40 13.70 0.60 9.80
C CYS A 40 14.64 1.74 9.41
N SER A 41 15.17 2.47 10.40
CA SER A 41 16.19 3.52 10.21
C SER A 41 17.58 2.94 9.88
N THR A 42 17.65 2.11 8.84
CA THR A 42 18.88 1.46 8.36
C THR A 42 19.71 2.40 7.47
N GLY A 43 19.18 3.57 7.11
CA GLY A 43 19.74 4.46 6.09
C GLY A 43 19.55 3.93 4.67
N CYS A 44 18.78 2.85 4.49
CA CYS A 44 18.46 2.31 3.17
C CYS A 44 17.16 2.94 2.68
N ALA A 45 17.23 3.74 1.60
CA ALA A 45 16.09 4.46 1.05
C ALA A 45 14.86 3.56 0.76
N LYS A 46 15.08 2.27 0.47
CA LYS A 46 14.03 1.27 0.24
C LYS A 46 13.20 0.94 1.50
N ASP A 47 13.78 1.15 2.68
CA ASP A 47 13.17 0.91 4.00
C ASP A 47 12.55 2.20 4.58
N GLU A 48 12.89 3.36 4.01
CA GLU A 48 12.45 4.69 4.46
C GLU A 48 11.18 5.18 3.74
N SER A 49 10.82 4.56 2.62
CA SER A 49 9.72 4.99 1.75
C SER A 49 8.64 3.90 1.64
N MET A 50 7.91 3.67 2.73
CA MET A 50 6.78 2.74 2.73
C MET A 50 5.46 3.52 2.70
N CYS A 51 4.44 2.91 2.08
CA CYS A 51 3.08 3.38 2.20
C CYS A 51 2.66 3.21 3.66
N GLY A 52 2.51 4.30 4.40
CA GLY A 52 2.06 4.30 5.80
C GLY A 52 0.61 3.82 5.95
N ASN A 53 -0.16 3.90 4.86
CA ASN A 53 -1.49 3.28 4.83
C ASN A 53 -1.44 1.77 4.58
N TYR A 54 -0.26 1.16 4.39
CA TYR A 54 -0.17 -0.27 4.18
C TYR A 54 -0.64 -1.01 5.44
N ARG A 55 -1.57 -1.95 5.23
CA ARG A 55 -2.04 -2.87 6.25
C ARG A 55 -2.08 -4.27 5.66
N ALA A 56 -1.53 -5.25 6.36
CA ALA A 56 -1.69 -6.65 5.97
C ALA A 56 -3.13 -7.13 6.22
N LYS A 57 -3.62 -8.04 5.37
CA LYS A 57 -4.90 -8.76 5.55
C LYS A 57 -4.93 -9.60 6.82
#